data_AF-A0A1Z9RIN5-F1
#
_entry.id   AF-A0A1Z9RIN5-F1
#
_cell.length_a   1.000
_cell.length_b   1.000
_cell.length_c   1.000
_cell.angle_alpha   90.00
_cell.angle_beta   90.00
_cell.angle_gamma   90.00
#
_symmetry.space_group_name_H-M   'P 1'
#
loop_
_entity.id
_entity.type
_entity.pdbx_description
1 polymer ?
#
loop_
_entity_poly.entity_id
_entity_poly.type
_entity_poly.pdbx_seq_one_letter_code
_entity_poly.pdbx_strand_id
1 'polypeptide(L)'
;MMLKATLSFFMYIFFLAFSSIAQIPNIEDRDKKKIKEGIVETYLRSMSKWDIPFDDLLENKSGAACIQWNKITNIFLENGMFDALGYSQNIPNKKASQIAAISGCKKMKTYYKLGDTCKCEIVVTNNENEVLLPIKEFNVEKEFSEAVKLYKKEDYQASYKKFVKLSNMGDEKSQYNLSVLMFKGRGLPQSFKKSYYWSLSSKLYGEKKADSIIKKSILKLSEEEVREVNEELKLNLETIATNGSLHALVPLAKWYIMVPKKPDYQNSYKWLSIASAFNVENTKRARDEIFKNLKKKSISAIQVEANDVYEVIVKNKEATIKEGEE
;
A
#
# COMPACT_ATOMS: atom_id res chain seq x y z
N MET A 1 19.43 56.73 48.79
CA MET A 1 19.76 55.35 49.21
C MET A 1 19.26 54.45 48.07
N MET A 2 20.12 54.09 47.10
CA MET A 2 20.72 52.73 46.96
C MET A 2 19.64 51.62 46.89
N LEU A 3 19.58 50.64 45.99
CA LEU A 3 20.50 50.06 45.00
C LEU A 3 19.73 48.92 44.25
N LYS A 4 20.13 48.59 43.00
CA LYS A 4 20.06 47.28 42.26
C LYS A 4 18.70 46.59 42.02
N ALA A 5 18.28 46.22 40.80
CA ALA A 5 18.87 45.47 39.67
C ALA A 5 18.83 43.92 39.79
N THR A 6 18.49 43.29 38.64
CA THR A 6 18.65 41.88 38.20
C THR A 6 17.54 40.88 38.58
N LEU A 7 16.78 40.28 37.66
CA LEU A 7 17.07 39.31 36.56
C LEU A 7 16.76 37.87 37.05
N SER A 8 15.75 37.21 36.49
CA SER A 8 15.91 35.85 35.95
C SER A 8 14.70 35.40 35.13
N PHE A 9 15.04 34.98 33.92
CA PHE A 9 14.24 34.33 32.90
C PHE A 9 14.03 32.87 33.32
N PHE A 10 12.78 32.39 33.48
CA PHE A 10 12.52 30.95 33.56
C PHE A 10 11.41 30.55 32.60
N MET A 11 11.88 30.02 31.48
CA MET A 11 11.18 29.36 30.40
C MET A 11 10.52 28.08 30.94
N TYR A 12 9.20 28.08 31.11
CA TYR A 12 8.46 26.85 31.40
C TYR A 12 8.10 26.15 30.08
N ILE A 13 9.06 25.41 29.54
CA ILE A 13 8.80 24.28 28.64
C ILE A 13 8.70 23.03 29.52
N PHE A 14 7.55 22.35 29.50
CA PHE A 14 7.32 20.91 29.72
C PHE A 14 5.81 20.73 29.94
N PHE A 15 5.06 19.79 29.37
CA PHE A 15 5.42 18.60 28.62
C PHE A 15 4.16 18.19 27.84
N LEU A 16 4.18 18.28 26.51
CA LEU A 16 3.23 17.52 25.69
C LEU A 16 3.68 16.07 25.79
N ALA A 17 2.98 15.29 26.61
CA ALA A 17 3.04 13.84 26.55
C ALA A 17 2.44 13.42 25.20
N PHE A 18 3.25 13.49 24.15
CA PHE A 18 3.05 12.73 22.93
C PHE A 18 3.11 11.27 23.34
N SER A 19 1.94 10.66 23.57
CA SER A 19 1.80 9.22 23.51
C SER A 19 2.29 8.80 22.12
N SER A 20 3.53 8.31 22.08
CA SER A 20 4.17 7.78 20.88
C SER A 20 3.39 6.55 20.45
N ILE A 21 2.37 6.74 19.62
CA ILE A 21 1.84 5.66 18.81
C ILE A 21 2.97 5.35 17.85
N ALA A 22 3.76 4.33 18.19
CA ALA A 22 4.82 3.80 17.35
C ALA A 22 4.17 3.32 16.04
N GLN A 23 4.19 4.19 15.03
CA GLN A 23 3.95 3.76 13.66
C GLN A 23 5.11 2.83 13.31
N ILE A 24 4.79 1.55 13.10
CA ILE A 24 5.70 0.65 12.41
C ILE A 24 6.07 1.36 11.10
N PRO A 25 7.37 1.51 10.74
CA PRO A 25 7.75 2.08 9.46
C PRO A 25 6.98 1.35 8.36
N ASN A 26 6.59 2.06 7.30
CA ASN A 26 5.79 1.51 6.23
C ASN A 26 6.59 0.44 5.46
N ILE A 27 6.61 -0.78 6.00
CA ILE A 27 7.30 -1.96 5.46
C ILE A 27 6.56 -2.49 4.22
N GLU A 28 5.27 -2.17 4.06
CA GLU A 28 4.45 -2.62 2.93
C GLU A 28 4.95 -2.08 1.58
N ASP A 29 5.46 -0.86 1.55
CA ASP A 29 5.90 -0.16 0.33
C ASP A 29 7.42 -0.28 0.08
N ARG A 30 8.11 -1.19 0.78
CA ARG A 30 9.56 -1.42 0.65
C ARG A 30 9.83 -2.82 0.14
N ASP A 31 10.92 -2.95 -0.61
CA ASP A 31 11.54 -4.21 -0.97
C ASP A 31 11.72 -5.10 0.28
N LYS A 32 10.95 -6.18 0.32
CA LYS A 32 10.84 -7.05 1.50
C LYS A 32 12.07 -7.94 1.62
N LYS A 33 12.64 -8.38 0.50
CA LYS A 33 13.78 -9.28 0.48
C LYS A 33 15.02 -8.56 0.98
N LYS A 34 15.29 -7.35 0.49
CA LYS A 34 16.36 -6.47 0.97
C LYS A 34 16.21 -6.11 2.44
N ILE A 35 14.99 -5.90 2.95
CA ILE A 35 14.80 -5.70 4.40
C ILE A 35 15.19 -6.96 5.17
N LYS A 36 14.74 -8.14 4.74
CA LYS A 36 15.10 -9.39 5.41
C LYS A 36 16.60 -9.66 5.35
N GLU A 37 17.24 -9.43 4.22
CA GLU A 37 18.69 -9.56 4.03
C GLU A 37 19.44 -8.57 4.93
N GLY A 38 19.05 -7.29 4.92
CA GLY A 38 19.65 -6.27 5.79
C GLY A 38 19.49 -6.58 7.27
N ILE A 39 18.40 -7.24 7.69
CA ILE A 39 18.22 -7.70 9.08
C ILE A 39 19.20 -8.82 9.43
N VAL A 40 19.41 -9.78 8.52
CA VAL A 40 20.43 -10.83 8.70
C VAL A 40 21.83 -10.23 8.76
N GLU A 41 22.18 -9.33 7.84
CA GLU A 41 23.46 -8.62 7.85
C GLU A 41 23.66 -7.82 9.14
N THR A 42 22.61 -7.13 9.61
CA THR A 42 22.63 -6.41 10.88
C THR A 42 22.88 -7.36 12.05
N TYR A 43 22.28 -8.54 12.04
CA TYR A 43 22.52 -9.57 13.06
C TYR A 43 23.97 -10.06 13.02
N LEU A 44 24.50 -10.42 11.85
CA LEU A 44 25.89 -10.87 11.68
C LEU A 44 26.87 -9.79 12.16
N ARG A 45 26.66 -8.52 11.76
CA ARG A 45 27.45 -7.37 12.22
C ARG A 45 27.36 -7.19 13.73
N SER A 46 26.18 -7.37 14.31
CA SER A 46 25.99 -7.29 15.76
C SER A 46 26.74 -8.41 16.49
N MET A 47 26.79 -9.61 15.93
CA MET A 47 27.54 -10.76 16.47
C MET A 47 29.05 -10.55 16.39
N SER A 48 29.56 -10.02 15.26
CA SER A 48 30.98 -9.72 15.09
C SER A 48 31.51 -8.71 16.10
N LYS A 49 30.68 -7.77 16.58
CA LYS A 49 31.04 -6.84 17.67
C LYS A 49 31.38 -7.56 18.99
N TRP A 50 30.87 -8.78 19.18
CA TRP A 50 31.16 -9.62 20.34
C TRP A 50 32.24 -10.67 20.05
N ASP A 51 32.98 -10.52 18.95
CA ASP A 51 33.99 -11.47 18.46
C ASP A 51 33.41 -12.89 18.22
N ILE A 52 32.14 -12.97 17.84
CA ILE A 52 31.48 -14.23 17.50
C ILE A 52 31.22 -14.27 15.99
N PRO A 53 32.08 -14.94 15.20
CA PRO A 53 31.83 -15.14 13.78
C PRO A 53 30.73 -16.20 13.61
N PHE A 54 29.50 -15.76 13.37
CA PHE A 54 28.35 -16.66 13.26
C PHE A 54 28.50 -17.68 12.12
N ASP A 55 29.13 -17.28 11.01
CA ASP A 55 29.35 -18.14 9.84
C ASP A 55 30.32 -19.30 10.12
N ASP A 56 31.22 -19.13 11.09
CA ASP A 56 32.20 -20.16 11.49
C ASP A 56 31.64 -21.15 12.53
N LEU A 57 30.46 -20.87 13.10
CA LEU A 57 29.82 -21.77 14.06
C LEU A 57 29.45 -23.11 13.40
N LEU A 58 29.48 -24.18 14.20
CA LEU A 58 29.13 -25.53 13.78
C LEU A 58 27.70 -25.64 13.23
N GLU A 59 27.45 -26.70 12.46
CA GLU A 59 26.15 -26.97 11.85
C GLU A 59 24.99 -27.03 12.88
N ASN A 60 23.77 -26.92 12.35
CA ASN A 60 22.54 -26.81 13.13
C ASN A 60 22.55 -25.62 14.10
N LYS A 61 22.99 -24.47 13.58
CA LYS A 61 23.04 -23.19 14.28
C LYS A 61 21.79 -22.37 14.04
N SER A 62 21.44 -21.54 15.01
CA SER A 62 20.38 -20.55 14.87
C SER A 62 20.81 -19.25 15.50
N GLY A 63 20.37 -18.14 14.91
CA GLY A 63 20.56 -16.80 15.40
C GLY A 63 19.24 -16.13 15.69
N ALA A 64 19.16 -15.43 16.82
CA ALA A 64 18.01 -14.68 17.26
C ALA A 64 18.41 -13.27 17.68
N ALA A 65 17.57 -12.30 17.37
CA ALA A 65 17.77 -10.90 17.76
C ALA A 65 16.51 -10.31 18.40
N CYS A 66 16.70 -9.33 19.26
CA CYS A 66 15.60 -8.53 19.79
C CYS A 66 15.28 -7.41 18.80
N ILE A 67 14.26 -7.61 17.97
CA ILE A 67 13.94 -6.71 16.86
C ILE A 67 12.94 -5.65 17.33
N GLN A 68 13.35 -4.39 17.28
CA GLN A 68 12.49 -3.22 17.48
C GLN A 68 11.97 -2.77 16.12
N TRP A 69 10.87 -3.38 15.64
CA TRP A 69 10.35 -3.16 14.29
C TRP A 69 10.11 -1.69 13.94
N ASN A 70 9.77 -0.85 14.91
CA ASN A 70 9.61 0.59 14.74
C ASN A 70 10.93 1.35 14.42
N LYS A 71 12.10 0.76 14.69
CA LYS A 71 13.41 1.35 14.45
C LYS A 71 14.11 0.84 13.18
N ILE A 72 13.51 -0.10 12.47
CA ILE A 72 14.09 -0.72 11.26
C ILE A 72 13.96 0.23 10.05
N THR A 73 14.88 1.18 9.95
CA THR A 73 15.05 2.11 8.81
C THR A 73 16.20 1.65 7.91
N ASN A 74 16.34 2.19 6.68
CA ASN A 74 17.51 1.90 5.83
C ASN A 74 18.83 2.22 6.55
N ILE A 75 18.89 3.36 7.24
CA ILE A 75 20.06 3.79 8.02
C ILE A 75 20.40 2.77 9.11
N PHE A 76 19.38 2.21 9.78
CA PHE A 76 19.57 1.17 10.79
C PHE A 76 20.06 -0.15 10.17
N LEU A 77 19.54 -0.55 9.01
CA LEU A 77 19.99 -1.78 8.34
C LEU A 77 21.45 -1.67 7.88
N GLU A 78 21.86 -0.48 7.43
CA GLU A 78 23.24 -0.22 6.98
C GLU A 78 24.22 -0.16 8.16
N ASN A 79 23.89 0.57 9.23
CA ASN A 79 24.87 0.97 10.26
C ASN A 79 24.48 0.56 11.69
N GLY A 80 23.23 0.14 11.91
CA GLY A 80 22.70 -0.21 13.22
C GLY A 80 23.19 -1.55 13.73
N MET A 81 22.87 -1.83 15.00
CA MET A 81 23.13 -3.10 15.67
C MET A 81 21.95 -3.44 16.59
N PHE A 82 21.72 -4.73 16.83
CA PHE A 82 20.74 -5.17 17.81
C PHE A 82 21.31 -5.14 19.23
N ASP A 83 20.51 -4.65 20.17
CA ASP A 83 20.90 -4.51 21.58
C ASP A 83 20.95 -5.86 22.31
N ALA A 84 20.19 -6.86 21.85
CA ALA A 84 20.16 -8.19 22.43
C ALA A 84 20.13 -9.26 21.34
N LEU A 85 21.00 -10.25 21.51
CA LEU A 85 21.31 -11.33 20.58
C LEU A 85 21.26 -12.66 21.31
N GLY A 86 21.04 -13.73 20.56
CA GLY A 86 21.21 -15.09 21.02
C GLY A 86 21.56 -15.99 19.87
N TYR A 87 22.36 -17.02 20.15
CA TYR A 87 22.75 -18.00 19.15
C TYR A 87 22.80 -19.40 19.75
N SER A 88 22.85 -20.39 18.89
CA SER A 88 23.05 -21.80 19.20
C SER A 88 23.90 -22.44 18.11
N GLN A 89 24.51 -23.58 18.42
CA GLN A 89 25.25 -24.40 17.46
C GLN A 89 25.24 -25.86 17.93
N ASN A 90 25.41 -26.80 16.99
CA ASN A 90 25.48 -28.23 17.28
C ASN A 90 24.25 -28.78 18.05
N ILE A 91 23.06 -28.29 17.72
CA ILE A 91 21.80 -28.77 18.31
C ILE A 91 21.07 -29.64 17.27
N PRO A 92 20.83 -30.95 17.53
CA PRO A 92 20.36 -31.90 16.51
C PRO A 92 19.03 -31.59 15.81
N ASN A 93 18.23 -30.67 16.36
CA ASN A 93 16.90 -30.33 15.86
C ASN A 93 16.81 -28.82 15.60
N LYS A 94 16.42 -28.42 14.38
CA LYS A 94 16.21 -27.02 13.97
C LYS A 94 15.38 -26.22 14.98
N LYS A 95 14.24 -26.77 15.41
CA LYS A 95 13.33 -26.12 16.37
C LYS A 95 13.97 -25.97 17.76
N ALA A 96 14.72 -26.98 18.20
CA ALA A 96 15.45 -26.89 19.46
C ALA A 96 16.59 -25.85 19.40
N SER A 97 17.27 -25.76 18.26
CA SER A 97 18.30 -24.76 17.99
C SER A 97 17.72 -23.35 18.07
N GLN A 98 16.59 -23.11 17.38
CA GLN A 98 15.85 -21.85 17.43
C GLN A 98 15.40 -21.48 18.85
N ILE A 99 14.86 -22.43 19.62
CA ILE A 99 14.45 -22.20 21.02
C ILE A 99 15.65 -21.78 21.88
N ALA A 100 16.80 -22.43 21.71
CA ALA A 100 18.02 -22.09 22.44
C ALA A 100 18.51 -20.66 22.11
N ALA A 101 18.56 -20.31 20.82
CA ALA A 101 18.91 -18.96 20.37
C ALA A 101 17.95 -17.90 20.93
N ILE A 102 16.63 -18.13 20.86
CA ILE A 102 15.62 -17.22 21.46
C ILE A 102 15.81 -17.08 22.97
N SER A 103 16.10 -18.19 23.66
CA SER A 103 16.34 -18.17 25.11
C SER A 103 17.55 -17.29 25.45
N GLY A 104 18.65 -17.42 24.70
CA GLY A 104 19.82 -16.54 24.82
C GLY A 104 19.47 -15.07 24.62
N CYS A 105 18.74 -14.74 23.54
CA CYS A 105 18.27 -13.38 23.27
C CYS A 105 17.42 -12.84 24.43
N LYS A 106 16.49 -13.64 24.97
CA LYS A 106 15.62 -13.21 26.08
C LYS A 106 16.42 -12.93 27.37
N LYS A 107 17.46 -13.73 27.65
CA LYS A 107 18.37 -13.49 28.78
C LYS A 107 19.12 -12.18 28.59
N MET A 108 19.70 -11.94 27.41
CA MET A 108 20.41 -10.70 27.10
C MET A 108 19.47 -9.49 27.14
N LYS A 109 18.26 -9.61 26.59
CA LYS A 109 17.19 -8.61 26.67
C LYS A 109 16.87 -8.22 28.11
N THR A 110 16.80 -9.21 29.00
CA THR A 110 16.56 -8.99 30.44
C THR A 110 17.74 -8.29 31.11
N TYR A 111 18.96 -8.73 30.81
CA TYR A 111 20.19 -8.13 31.33
C TYR A 111 20.30 -6.64 30.99
N TYR A 112 20.01 -6.26 29.75
CA TYR A 112 19.99 -4.85 29.30
C TYR A 112 18.70 -4.09 29.62
N LYS A 113 17.76 -4.70 30.36
CA LYS A 113 16.51 -4.07 30.80
C LYS A 113 15.69 -3.46 29.65
N LEU A 114 15.64 -4.13 28.50
CA LEU A 114 14.94 -3.63 27.30
C LEU A 114 13.40 -3.65 27.41
N GLY A 115 12.81 -4.20 28.49
CA GLY A 115 11.35 -4.19 28.69
C GLY A 115 10.56 -4.79 27.51
N ASP A 116 9.41 -4.21 27.16
CA ASP A 116 8.58 -4.66 26.04
C ASP A 116 8.91 -3.98 24.70
N THR A 117 10.07 -3.33 24.59
CA THR A 117 10.46 -2.56 23.39
C THR A 117 10.69 -3.42 22.14
N CYS A 118 11.09 -4.69 22.31
CA CYS A 118 11.30 -5.64 21.23
C CYS A 118 10.83 -7.05 21.57
N LYS A 119 10.67 -7.87 20.54
CA LYS A 119 10.52 -9.32 20.65
C LYS A 119 11.78 -10.01 20.15
N CYS A 120 12.17 -11.08 20.85
CA CYS A 120 13.25 -11.96 20.38
C CYS A 120 12.69 -12.88 19.31
N GLU A 121 13.23 -12.76 18.09
CA GLU A 121 12.77 -13.46 16.90
C GLU A 121 13.97 -14.16 16.23
N ILE A 122 13.70 -15.25 15.53
CA ILE A 122 14.75 -15.93 14.75
C ILE A 122 15.08 -15.07 13.53
N VAL A 123 16.38 -14.91 13.28
CA VAL A 123 16.91 -14.16 12.14
C VAL A 123 17.48 -15.10 11.09
N VAL A 124 18.23 -16.10 11.51
CA VAL A 124 18.93 -17.02 10.62
C VAL A 124 18.99 -18.43 11.22
N THR A 125 18.85 -19.46 10.39
CA THR A 125 19.12 -20.85 10.76
C THR A 125 20.08 -21.44 9.74
N ASN A 126 21.25 -21.93 10.19
CA ASN A 126 22.35 -22.25 9.30
C ASN A 126 22.65 -21.06 8.37
N ASN A 127 22.30 -21.17 7.09
CA ASN A 127 22.47 -20.12 6.08
C ASN A 127 21.11 -19.61 5.52
N GLU A 128 19.99 -20.06 6.11
CA GLU A 128 18.63 -19.70 5.68
C GLU A 128 18.17 -18.44 6.43
N ASN A 129 17.64 -17.48 5.67
CA ASN A 129 16.99 -16.29 6.23
C ASN A 129 15.61 -16.65 6.79
N GLU A 130 15.43 -16.46 8.09
CA GLU A 130 14.21 -16.84 8.83
C GLU A 130 13.38 -15.63 9.25
N VAL A 131 13.73 -14.44 8.76
CA VAL A 131 13.09 -13.19 9.19
C VAL A 131 11.63 -13.15 8.74
N LEU A 132 10.75 -13.07 9.73
CA LEU A 132 9.31 -12.88 9.53
C LEU A 132 8.96 -11.39 9.70
N LEU A 133 8.68 -10.72 8.58
CA LEU A 133 8.23 -9.32 8.64
C LEU A 133 6.84 -9.24 9.30
N PRO A 134 6.59 -8.24 10.17
CA PRO A 134 5.27 -8.02 10.77
C PRO A 134 4.34 -7.37 9.74
N ILE A 135 3.85 -8.17 8.79
CA ILE A 135 2.90 -7.70 7.78
C ILE A 135 1.51 -7.66 8.43
N LYS A 136 0.94 -6.46 8.60
CA LYS A 136 -0.48 -6.33 8.96
C LYS A 136 -1.29 -6.69 7.72
N GLU A 137 -2.17 -7.67 7.81
CA GLU A 137 -3.07 -8.02 6.71
C GLU A 137 -3.92 -6.79 6.35
N PHE A 138 -3.75 -6.28 5.13
CA PHE A 138 -4.48 -5.12 4.64
C PHE A 138 -5.89 -5.56 4.23
N ASN A 139 -6.87 -5.23 5.07
CA ASN A 139 -8.27 -5.53 4.82
C ASN A 139 -9.00 -4.25 4.41
N VAL A 140 -9.39 -4.17 3.13
CA VAL A 140 -10.06 -3.00 2.53
C VAL A 140 -11.31 -2.61 3.33
N GLU A 141 -12.16 -3.57 3.71
CA GLU A 141 -13.41 -3.29 4.42
C GLU A 141 -13.17 -2.72 5.84
N LYS A 142 -12.18 -3.26 6.54
CA LYS A 142 -11.77 -2.76 7.86
C LYS A 142 -11.19 -1.36 7.75
N GLU A 143 -10.28 -1.14 6.81
CA GLU A 143 -9.65 0.16 6.58
C GLU A 143 -10.67 1.21 6.12
N PHE A 144 -11.65 0.83 5.30
CA PHE A 144 -12.80 1.67 4.94
C PHE A 144 -13.64 2.03 6.17
N SER A 145 -13.96 1.04 7.00
CA SER A 145 -14.72 1.25 8.24
C SER A 145 -13.99 2.19 9.20
N GLU A 146 -12.67 2.08 9.29
CA GLU A 146 -11.82 3.01 10.05
C GLU A 146 -11.84 4.43 9.45
N ALA A 147 -11.75 4.57 8.12
CA ALA A 147 -11.83 5.86 7.44
C ALA A 147 -13.16 6.57 7.70
N VAL A 148 -14.27 5.82 7.71
CA VAL A 148 -15.61 6.33 8.05
C VAL A 148 -15.70 6.71 9.53
N LYS A 149 -15.09 5.95 10.45
CA LYS A 149 -15.03 6.31 11.87
C LYS A 149 -14.27 7.62 12.09
N LEU A 150 -13.14 7.81 11.41
CA LEU A 150 -12.36 9.06 11.45
C LEU A 150 -13.18 10.24 10.92
N TYR A 151 -13.88 10.05 9.79
CA TYR A 151 -14.79 11.07 9.25
C TYR A 151 -15.84 11.50 10.28
N LYS A 152 -16.48 10.53 10.94
CA LYS A 152 -17.52 10.80 11.96
C LYS A 152 -16.97 11.51 13.19
N LYS A 153 -15.69 11.32 13.50
CA LYS A 153 -14.96 12.04 14.56
C LYS A 153 -14.39 13.39 14.10
N GLU A 154 -14.74 13.82 12.88
CA GLU A 154 -14.25 15.06 12.27
C GLU A 154 -12.73 15.11 12.03
N ASP A 155 -12.05 13.96 12.13
CA ASP A 155 -10.66 13.82 11.70
C ASP A 155 -10.62 13.61 10.18
N TYR A 156 -10.94 14.69 9.46
CA TYR A 156 -11.09 14.68 8.02
C TYR A 156 -9.76 14.45 7.30
N GLN A 157 -8.64 14.91 7.87
CA GLN A 157 -7.33 14.73 7.23
C GLN A 157 -6.87 13.27 7.31
N ALA A 158 -7.04 12.59 8.44
CA ALA A 158 -6.74 11.16 8.54
C ALA A 158 -7.71 10.31 7.70
N SER A 159 -9.00 10.69 7.69
CA SER A 159 -10.02 10.05 6.85
C SER A 159 -9.68 10.17 5.36
N TYR A 160 -9.30 11.38 4.90
CA TYR A 160 -8.86 11.64 3.53
C TYR A 160 -7.70 10.72 3.11
N LYS A 161 -6.65 10.61 3.93
CA LYS A 161 -5.49 9.75 3.62
C LYS A 161 -5.90 8.29 3.40
N LYS A 162 -6.78 7.75 4.25
CA LYS A 162 -7.28 6.37 4.09
C LYS A 162 -8.14 6.22 2.84
N PHE A 163 -9.08 7.14 2.60
CA PHE A 163 -9.91 7.08 1.39
C PHE A 163 -9.08 7.20 0.12
N VAL A 164 -8.00 7.99 0.09
CA VAL A 164 -7.08 8.03 -1.06
C VAL A 164 -6.43 6.67 -1.30
N LYS A 165 -5.84 6.03 -0.27
CA LYS A 165 -5.21 4.70 -0.40
C LYS A 165 -6.19 3.67 -0.96
N LEU A 166 -7.40 3.60 -0.40
CA LEU A 166 -8.44 2.66 -0.83
C LEU A 166 -8.99 2.98 -2.23
N SER A 167 -9.13 4.26 -2.56
CA SER A 167 -9.62 4.70 -3.88
C SER A 167 -8.66 4.30 -5.00
N ASN A 168 -7.35 4.39 -4.74
CA ASN A 168 -6.30 3.94 -5.67
C ASN A 168 -6.32 2.42 -5.88
N MET A 169 -6.82 1.66 -4.90
CA MET A 169 -7.03 0.21 -5.01
C MET A 169 -8.37 -0.15 -5.68
N GLY A 170 -9.13 0.83 -6.17
CA GLY A 170 -10.39 0.61 -6.87
C GLY A 170 -11.63 0.46 -5.98
N ASP A 171 -11.55 0.74 -4.67
CA ASP A 171 -12.72 0.67 -3.78
C ASP A 171 -13.71 1.80 -4.10
N GLU A 172 -14.86 1.44 -4.67
CA GLU A 172 -15.86 2.37 -5.18
C GLU A 172 -16.47 3.24 -4.08
N LYS A 173 -16.61 2.68 -2.88
CA LYS A 173 -17.15 3.38 -1.70
C LYS A 173 -16.17 4.45 -1.22
N SER A 174 -14.88 4.18 -1.22
CA SER A 174 -13.83 5.15 -0.89
C SER A 174 -13.75 6.25 -1.93
N GLN A 175 -13.83 5.93 -3.22
CA GLN A 175 -13.86 6.92 -4.30
C GLN A 175 -15.07 7.86 -4.13
N TYR A 176 -16.24 7.32 -3.78
CA TYR A 176 -17.42 8.12 -3.45
C TYR A 176 -17.17 9.05 -2.26
N ASN A 177 -16.70 8.52 -1.13
CA ASN A 177 -16.48 9.33 0.07
C ASN A 177 -15.39 10.39 -0.12
N LEU A 178 -14.35 10.07 -0.88
CA LEU A 178 -13.31 11.01 -1.30
C LEU A 178 -13.91 12.14 -2.14
N SER A 179 -14.79 11.81 -3.10
CA SER A 179 -15.49 12.82 -3.90
C SER A 179 -16.34 13.78 -3.05
N VAL A 180 -16.95 13.28 -1.97
CA VAL A 180 -17.75 14.08 -1.03
C VAL A 180 -16.86 14.99 -0.18
N LEU A 181 -15.71 14.49 0.28
CA LEU A 181 -14.72 15.29 1.02
C LEU A 181 -14.22 16.47 0.16
N MET A 182 -13.88 16.21 -1.10
CA MET A 182 -13.46 17.23 -2.07
C MET A 182 -14.57 18.20 -2.44
N PHE A 183 -15.80 17.72 -2.59
CA PHE A 183 -16.96 18.58 -2.85
C PHE A 183 -17.22 19.55 -1.70
N LYS A 184 -17.07 19.07 -0.46
CA LYS A 184 -17.36 19.87 0.74
C LYS A 184 -16.16 20.68 1.25
N GLY A 185 -14.95 20.38 0.80
CA GLY A 185 -13.73 20.98 1.34
C GLY A 185 -13.48 20.63 2.82
N ARG A 186 -13.74 19.39 3.22
CA ARG A 186 -13.55 18.95 4.63
C ARG A 186 -12.18 18.31 4.81
N GLY A 187 -11.31 18.95 5.61
CA GLY A 187 -9.93 18.48 5.81
C GLY A 187 -8.99 18.72 4.62
N LEU A 188 -9.48 19.40 3.57
CA LEU A 188 -8.75 19.83 2.39
C LEU A 188 -9.48 21.00 1.72
N PRO A 189 -8.83 21.81 0.87
CA PRO A 189 -9.52 22.79 0.04
C PRO A 189 -10.58 22.15 -0.87
N GLN A 190 -11.71 22.85 -1.05
CA GLN A 190 -12.77 22.40 -1.95
C GLN A 190 -12.28 22.33 -3.40
N SER A 191 -12.68 21.28 -4.11
CA SER A 191 -12.38 21.12 -5.54
C SER A 191 -13.50 20.39 -6.26
N PHE A 192 -14.26 21.13 -7.08
CA PHE A 192 -15.34 20.54 -7.88
C PHE A 192 -14.80 19.66 -9.02
N LYS A 193 -13.66 20.01 -9.64
CA LYS A 193 -12.98 19.15 -10.64
C LYS A 193 -12.62 17.79 -10.05
N LYS A 194 -11.89 17.77 -8.93
CA LYS A 194 -11.48 16.51 -8.29
C LYS A 194 -12.69 15.74 -7.71
N SER A 195 -13.68 16.44 -7.19
CA SER A 195 -14.94 15.80 -6.79
C SER A 195 -15.64 15.12 -7.97
N TYR A 196 -15.72 15.79 -9.12
CA TYR A 196 -16.28 15.21 -10.34
C TYR A 196 -15.48 13.98 -10.79
N TYR A 197 -14.15 14.08 -10.85
CA TYR A 197 -13.25 12.98 -11.17
C TYR A 197 -13.53 11.72 -10.34
N TRP A 198 -13.48 11.85 -9.00
CA TRP A 198 -13.62 10.69 -8.12
C TRP A 198 -15.04 10.14 -8.04
N SER A 199 -16.06 11.01 -8.18
CA SER A 199 -17.45 10.54 -8.24
C SER A 199 -17.76 9.83 -9.56
N LEU A 200 -17.23 10.31 -10.68
CA LEU A 200 -17.35 9.61 -11.96
C LEU A 200 -16.63 8.26 -11.92
N SER A 201 -15.40 8.22 -11.40
CA SER A 201 -14.67 6.96 -11.18
C SER A 201 -15.50 5.99 -10.34
N SER A 202 -15.95 6.42 -9.16
CA SER A 202 -16.81 5.64 -8.26
C SER A 202 -18.03 5.02 -8.94
N LYS A 203 -18.72 5.79 -9.79
CA LYS A 203 -19.85 5.30 -10.60
C LYS A 203 -19.43 4.21 -11.58
N LEU A 204 -18.30 4.37 -12.27
CA LEU A 204 -17.78 3.39 -13.21
C LEU A 204 -17.39 2.08 -12.50
N TYR A 205 -16.85 2.16 -11.28
CA TYR A 205 -16.60 0.98 -10.45
C TYR A 205 -17.90 0.33 -9.93
N GLY A 206 -18.97 1.10 -9.70
CA GLY A 206 -20.31 0.54 -9.49
C GLY A 206 -21.17 1.25 -8.43
N GLU A 207 -20.65 2.29 -7.79
CA GLU A 207 -21.38 3.02 -6.74
C GLU A 207 -22.42 3.97 -7.34
N LYS A 208 -23.68 3.54 -7.28
CA LYS A 208 -24.83 4.28 -7.84
C LYS A 208 -25.07 5.62 -7.12
N LYS A 209 -24.71 5.74 -5.83
CA LYS A 209 -24.90 6.98 -5.06
C LYS A 209 -24.06 8.14 -5.60
N ALA A 210 -23.00 7.85 -6.36
CA ALA A 210 -22.13 8.86 -6.93
C ALA A 210 -22.85 9.78 -7.94
N ASP A 211 -23.96 9.35 -8.54
CA ASP A 211 -24.76 10.15 -9.48
C ASP A 211 -25.16 11.52 -8.92
N SER A 212 -25.52 11.58 -7.63
CA SER A 212 -25.89 12.85 -7.02
C SER A 212 -24.70 13.81 -6.90
N ILE A 213 -23.49 13.30 -6.68
CA ILE A 213 -22.29 14.15 -6.56
C ILE A 213 -21.82 14.58 -7.95
N ILE A 214 -21.83 13.68 -8.93
CA ILE A 214 -21.52 13.99 -10.34
C ILE A 214 -22.36 15.18 -10.81
N LYS A 215 -23.69 15.09 -10.67
CA LYS A 215 -24.60 16.18 -11.10
C LYS A 215 -24.28 17.50 -10.39
N LYS A 216 -24.04 17.46 -9.08
CA LYS A 216 -23.71 18.67 -8.30
C LYS A 216 -22.37 19.29 -8.69
N SER A 217 -21.36 18.46 -8.96
CA SER A 217 -20.03 18.92 -9.36
C SER A 217 -20.04 19.50 -10.77
N ILE A 218 -20.70 18.87 -11.74
CA ILE A 218 -20.82 19.39 -13.12
C ILE A 218 -21.49 20.77 -13.13
N LEU A 219 -22.52 21.01 -12.30
CA LEU A 219 -23.17 22.33 -12.18
C LEU A 219 -22.23 23.45 -11.71
N LYS A 220 -21.03 23.12 -11.21
CA LYS A 220 -20.01 24.05 -10.76
C LYS A 220 -18.82 24.17 -11.72
N LEU A 221 -18.86 23.46 -12.84
CA LEU A 221 -17.79 23.37 -13.82
C LEU A 221 -18.29 23.86 -15.18
N SER A 222 -17.37 24.43 -15.96
CA SER A 222 -17.61 24.69 -17.38
C SER A 222 -17.54 23.40 -18.20
N GLU A 223 -18.09 23.44 -19.42
CA GLU A 223 -18.03 22.28 -20.32
C GLU A 223 -16.60 21.85 -20.64
N GLU A 224 -15.67 22.79 -20.75
CA GLU A 224 -14.25 22.48 -21.01
C GLU A 224 -13.64 21.73 -19.83
N GLU A 225 -13.87 22.19 -18.61
CA GLU A 225 -13.35 21.51 -17.41
C GLU A 225 -13.94 20.10 -17.25
N VAL A 226 -15.20 19.90 -17.64
CA VAL A 226 -15.82 18.57 -17.67
C VAL A 226 -15.14 17.68 -18.72
N ARG A 227 -14.83 18.22 -19.92
CA ARG A 227 -14.09 17.49 -20.95
C ARG A 227 -12.69 17.10 -20.47
N GLU A 228 -11.94 18.04 -19.90
CA GLU A 228 -10.61 17.81 -19.34
C GLU A 228 -10.62 16.65 -18.32
N VAL A 229 -11.53 16.71 -17.34
CA VAL A 229 -11.62 15.68 -16.29
C VAL A 229 -12.03 14.32 -16.85
N ASN A 230 -12.91 14.29 -17.86
CA ASN A 230 -13.30 13.04 -18.51
C ASN A 230 -12.11 12.37 -19.21
N GLU A 231 -11.31 13.14 -19.95
CA GLU A 231 -10.11 12.64 -20.63
C GLU A 231 -9.02 12.23 -19.64
N GLU A 232 -8.80 13.01 -18.58
CA GLU A 232 -7.87 12.67 -17.49
C GLU A 232 -8.23 11.31 -16.86
N LEU A 233 -9.51 11.10 -16.53
CA LEU A 233 -9.97 9.85 -15.94
C LEU A 233 -9.77 8.66 -16.89
N LYS A 234 -10.04 8.84 -18.19
CA LYS A 234 -9.82 7.80 -19.20
C LYS A 234 -8.35 7.39 -19.25
N LEU A 235 -7.45 8.37 -19.38
CA LEU A 235 -6.00 8.13 -19.46
C LEU A 235 -5.47 7.48 -18.18
N ASN A 236 -5.95 7.88 -17.01
CA ASN A 236 -5.56 7.25 -15.75
C ASN A 236 -6.05 5.80 -15.67
N LEU A 237 -7.31 5.52 -16.03
CA LEU A 237 -7.82 4.15 -16.09
C LEU A 237 -7.06 3.28 -17.08
N GLU A 238 -6.68 3.82 -18.25
CA GLU A 238 -5.81 3.16 -19.21
C GLU A 238 -4.45 2.84 -18.61
N THR A 239 -3.82 3.80 -17.94
CA THR A 239 -2.52 3.63 -17.27
C THR A 239 -2.58 2.56 -16.18
N ILE A 240 -3.60 2.60 -15.31
CA ILE A 240 -3.79 1.61 -14.26
C ILE A 240 -3.95 0.21 -14.87
N ALA A 241 -4.78 0.09 -15.91
CA ALA A 241 -5.02 -1.17 -16.59
C ALA A 241 -3.74 -1.71 -17.26
N THR A 242 -3.03 -0.89 -18.03
CA THR A 242 -1.80 -1.30 -18.74
C THR A 242 -0.67 -1.64 -17.78
N ASN A 243 -0.62 -1.02 -16.60
CA ASN A 243 0.33 -1.37 -15.54
C ASN A 243 -0.02 -2.67 -14.79
N GLY A 244 -0.96 -3.48 -15.27
CA GLY A 244 -1.26 -4.80 -14.69
C GLY A 244 -2.40 -4.82 -13.67
N SER A 245 -2.99 -3.66 -13.34
CA SER A 245 -4.05 -3.58 -12.35
C SER A 245 -5.43 -3.85 -12.96
N LEU A 246 -5.93 -5.07 -12.72
CA LEU A 246 -7.16 -5.58 -13.35
C LEU A 246 -8.44 -4.82 -12.95
N HIS A 247 -8.44 -4.13 -11.81
CA HIS A 247 -9.62 -3.42 -11.31
C HIS A 247 -10.06 -2.26 -12.23
N ALA A 248 -9.17 -1.71 -13.06
CA ALA A 248 -9.50 -0.62 -13.98
C ALA A 248 -10.11 -1.08 -15.32
N LEU A 249 -10.03 -2.37 -15.68
CA LEU A 249 -10.45 -2.87 -16.99
C LEU A 249 -11.95 -2.65 -17.26
N VAL A 250 -12.80 -3.00 -16.29
CA VAL A 250 -14.26 -2.86 -16.42
C VAL A 250 -14.70 -1.39 -16.34
N PRO A 251 -14.23 -0.57 -15.37
CA PRO A 251 -14.49 0.87 -15.35
C PRO A 251 -14.11 1.58 -16.65
N LEU A 252 -12.98 1.23 -17.26
CA LEU A 252 -12.55 1.78 -18.53
C LEU A 252 -13.49 1.41 -19.67
N ALA A 253 -13.88 0.14 -19.76
CA ALA A 253 -14.88 -0.29 -20.75
C ALA A 253 -16.24 0.42 -20.58
N LYS A 254 -16.65 0.66 -19.34
CA LYS A 254 -17.86 1.45 -19.03
C LYS A 254 -17.70 2.92 -19.42
N TRP A 255 -16.53 3.51 -19.22
CA TRP A 255 -16.25 4.91 -19.59
C TRP A 255 -16.56 5.13 -21.07
N TYR A 256 -16.06 4.24 -21.94
CA TYR A 256 -16.26 4.31 -23.39
C TYR A 256 -17.73 4.27 -23.84
N ILE A 257 -18.63 3.70 -23.03
CA ILE A 257 -20.07 3.66 -23.32
C ILE A 257 -20.80 4.85 -22.69
N MET A 258 -20.42 5.24 -21.48
CA MET A 258 -21.22 6.12 -20.63
C MET A 258 -20.86 7.61 -20.73
N VAL A 259 -19.62 7.93 -21.08
CA VAL A 259 -19.08 9.30 -21.03
C VAL A 259 -19.09 10.00 -22.39
N PRO A 260 -18.62 9.37 -23.49
CA PRO A 260 -18.70 9.97 -24.82
C PRO A 260 -20.13 10.26 -25.27
N LYS A 261 -20.33 11.32 -26.07
CA LYS A 261 -21.64 11.66 -26.66
C LYS A 261 -22.21 10.51 -27.51
N LYS A 262 -21.34 9.75 -28.18
CA LYS A 262 -21.67 8.54 -28.93
C LYS A 262 -20.88 7.38 -28.33
N PRO A 263 -21.53 6.31 -27.85
CA PRO A 263 -20.83 5.17 -27.27
C PRO A 263 -19.78 4.58 -28.22
N ASP A 264 -18.58 4.36 -27.70
CA ASP A 264 -17.51 3.66 -28.40
C ASP A 264 -17.54 2.17 -28.04
N TYR A 265 -18.39 1.45 -28.77
CA TYR A 265 -18.53 0.01 -28.60
C TYR A 265 -17.27 -0.77 -28.99
N GLN A 266 -16.40 -0.20 -29.84
CA GLN A 266 -15.18 -0.89 -30.28
C GLN A 266 -14.17 -0.96 -29.12
N ASN A 267 -13.86 0.18 -28.51
CA ASN A 267 -12.97 0.22 -27.34
C ASN A 267 -13.58 -0.48 -26.13
N SER A 268 -14.90 -0.37 -25.92
CA SER A 268 -15.55 -1.12 -24.85
C SER A 268 -15.44 -2.63 -25.04
N TYR A 269 -15.66 -3.12 -26.27
CA TYR A 269 -15.48 -4.53 -26.61
C TYR A 269 -14.02 -4.99 -26.42
N LYS A 270 -13.04 -4.17 -26.82
CA LYS A 270 -11.60 -4.43 -26.62
C LYS A 270 -11.29 -4.67 -25.15
N TRP A 271 -11.61 -3.70 -24.30
CA TRP A 271 -11.31 -3.77 -22.86
C TRP A 271 -12.07 -4.88 -22.13
N LEU A 272 -13.32 -5.17 -22.52
CA LEU A 272 -14.05 -6.32 -21.98
C LEU A 272 -13.48 -7.67 -22.45
N SER A 273 -12.90 -7.72 -23.66
CA SER A 273 -12.21 -8.92 -24.16
C SER A 273 -10.95 -9.21 -23.33
N ILE A 274 -10.14 -8.18 -23.08
CA ILE A 274 -8.96 -8.25 -22.19
C ILE A 274 -9.38 -8.69 -20.79
N ALA A 275 -10.41 -8.05 -20.20
CA ALA A 275 -10.91 -8.42 -18.88
C ALA A 275 -11.40 -9.88 -18.82
N SER A 276 -12.04 -10.36 -19.88
CA SER A 276 -12.50 -11.75 -19.99
C SER A 276 -11.34 -12.75 -20.07
N ALA A 277 -10.23 -12.37 -20.72
CA ALA A 277 -9.01 -13.20 -20.76
C ALA A 277 -8.40 -13.36 -19.35
N PHE A 278 -8.49 -12.34 -18.51
CA PHE A 278 -8.11 -12.39 -17.09
C PHE A 278 -9.18 -12.99 -16.16
N ASN A 279 -10.25 -13.58 -16.71
CA ASN A 279 -11.37 -14.14 -15.94
C ASN A 279 -12.04 -13.15 -14.97
N VAL A 280 -12.08 -11.85 -15.31
CA VAL A 280 -12.83 -10.87 -14.54
C VAL A 280 -14.32 -11.20 -14.59
N GLU A 281 -15.00 -11.13 -13.45
CA GLU A 281 -16.36 -11.62 -13.32
C GLU A 281 -17.33 -10.90 -14.27
N ASN A 282 -18.28 -11.65 -14.85
CA ASN A 282 -19.35 -11.15 -15.72
C ASN A 282 -18.90 -10.45 -17.02
N THR A 283 -17.60 -10.33 -17.30
CA THR A 283 -17.11 -9.59 -18.47
C THR A 283 -17.34 -10.32 -19.79
N LYS A 284 -17.31 -11.66 -19.80
CA LYS A 284 -17.61 -12.45 -21.00
C LYS A 284 -19.02 -12.15 -21.52
N ARG A 285 -20.01 -12.16 -20.63
CA ARG A 285 -21.39 -11.82 -20.97
C ARG A 285 -21.50 -10.37 -21.41
N ALA A 286 -20.88 -9.44 -20.69
CA ALA A 286 -20.89 -8.03 -21.06
C ALA A 286 -20.28 -7.79 -22.45
N ARG A 287 -19.13 -8.41 -22.75
CA ARG A 287 -18.47 -8.37 -24.05
C ARG A 287 -19.40 -8.84 -25.17
N ASP A 288 -20.08 -9.98 -24.97
CA ASP A 288 -20.97 -10.57 -25.96
C ASP A 288 -22.22 -9.70 -26.20
N GLU A 289 -22.69 -8.96 -25.19
CA GLU A 289 -23.74 -7.94 -25.37
C GLU A 289 -23.24 -6.72 -26.15
N ILE A 290 -22.04 -6.21 -25.85
CA ILE A 290 -21.43 -5.10 -26.60
C ILE A 290 -21.18 -5.50 -28.06
N PHE A 291 -20.78 -6.75 -28.31
CA PHE A 291 -20.54 -7.29 -29.64
C PHE A 291 -21.75 -7.14 -30.58
N LYS A 292 -22.97 -7.26 -30.07
CA LYS A 292 -24.21 -7.08 -30.88
C LYS A 292 -24.33 -5.69 -31.49
N ASN A 293 -23.68 -4.70 -30.90
CA ASN A 293 -23.67 -3.31 -31.38
C ASN A 293 -22.54 -3.05 -32.40
N LEU A 294 -21.66 -4.01 -32.66
CA LEU A 294 -20.55 -3.88 -33.63
C LEU A 294 -20.98 -4.28 -35.05
N LYS A 295 -20.52 -3.52 -36.03
CA LYS A 295 -20.68 -3.89 -37.45
C LYS A 295 -19.67 -5.00 -37.79
N LYS A 296 -20.16 -6.09 -38.41
CA LYS A 296 -19.38 -7.33 -38.68
C LYS A 296 -18.02 -7.16 -39.39
N LYS A 297 -17.77 -6.06 -40.10
CA LYS A 297 -16.59 -5.91 -40.99
C LYS A 297 -15.26 -5.56 -40.30
N SER A 298 -15.21 -5.23 -39.01
CA SER A 298 -13.98 -4.71 -38.36
C SER A 298 -13.57 -5.39 -37.04
N ILE A 299 -14.10 -6.57 -36.73
CA ILE A 299 -13.88 -7.22 -35.42
C ILE A 299 -12.46 -7.79 -35.29
N SER A 300 -11.90 -8.38 -36.36
CA SER A 300 -10.58 -9.01 -36.31
C SER A 300 -9.48 -8.03 -35.92
N ALA A 301 -9.51 -6.81 -36.46
CA ALA A 301 -8.56 -5.76 -36.10
C ALA A 301 -8.62 -5.41 -34.60
N ILE A 302 -9.82 -5.30 -34.04
CA ILE A 302 -10.01 -5.00 -32.60
C ILE A 302 -9.51 -6.17 -31.74
N GLN A 303 -9.70 -7.42 -32.18
CA GLN A 303 -9.21 -8.60 -31.47
C GLN A 303 -7.69 -8.69 -31.47
N VAL A 304 -7.03 -8.34 -32.59
CA VAL A 304 -5.56 -8.24 -32.67
C VAL A 304 -5.07 -7.18 -31.69
N GLU A 305 -5.64 -5.97 -31.73
CA GLU A 305 -5.27 -4.90 -30.81
C GLU A 305 -5.51 -5.27 -29.34
N ALA A 306 -6.63 -5.96 -29.05
CA ALA A 306 -6.91 -6.47 -27.71
C ALA A 306 -5.82 -7.45 -27.23
N ASN A 307 -5.34 -8.32 -28.12
CA ASN A 307 -4.27 -9.26 -27.81
C ASN A 307 -2.95 -8.55 -27.54
N ASP A 308 -2.58 -7.57 -28.37
CA ASP A 308 -1.34 -6.80 -28.19
C ASP A 308 -1.33 -6.07 -26.85
N VAL A 309 -2.45 -5.44 -26.47
CA VAL A 309 -2.59 -4.77 -25.17
C VAL A 309 -2.60 -5.79 -24.02
N TYR A 310 -3.24 -6.95 -24.19
CA TYR A 310 -3.23 -8.03 -23.20
C TYR A 310 -1.81 -8.49 -22.87
N GLU A 311 -0.96 -8.72 -23.88
CA GLU A 311 0.44 -9.11 -23.68
C GLU A 311 1.25 -8.06 -22.90
N VAL A 312 1.01 -6.77 -23.15
CA VAL A 312 1.61 -5.68 -22.37
C VAL A 312 1.20 -5.76 -20.90
N ILE A 313 -0.09 -6.00 -20.63
CA ILE A 313 -0.63 -6.11 -19.26
C ILE A 313 -0.03 -7.33 -18.55
N VAL A 314 0.07 -8.48 -19.23
CA VAL A 314 0.69 -9.70 -18.68
C VAL A 314 2.13 -9.41 -18.27
N LYS A 315 2.93 -8.85 -19.17
CA LYS A 315 4.33 -8.51 -18.90
C LYS A 315 4.49 -7.56 -17.71
N ASN A 316 3.68 -6.51 -17.64
CA ASN A 316 3.75 -5.53 -16.56
C ASN A 316 3.30 -6.13 -15.22
N LYS A 317 2.28 -6.98 -15.23
CA LYS A 317 1.82 -7.70 -14.04
C LYS A 317 2.92 -8.62 -13.49
N GLU A 318 3.64 -9.32 -14.35
CA GLU A 318 4.80 -10.15 -13.94
C GLU A 318 5.94 -9.31 -13.35
N ALA A 319 6.21 -8.13 -13.92
CA ALA A 319 7.22 -7.21 -13.39
C ALA A 319 6.84 -6.69 -11.99
N THR A 320 5.58 -6.30 -11.77
CA THR A 320 5.11 -5.86 -10.44
C THR A 320 5.16 -6.97 -9.39
N ILE A 321 4.97 -8.23 -9.79
CA ILE A 321 5.14 -9.37 -8.88
C ILE A 321 6.63 -9.53 -8.51
N LYS A 322 7.53 -9.42 -9.49
CA LYS A 322 8.98 -9.51 -9.26
C LYS A 322 9.52 -8.37 -8.40
N GLU A 323 9.07 -7.13 -8.59
CA GLU A 323 9.43 -5.98 -7.73
C GLU A 323 8.87 -6.10 -6.29
N GLY A 324 7.87 -6.95 -6.06
CA GLY A 324 7.36 -7.28 -4.73
C GLY A 324 8.05 -8.48 -4.06
N GLU A 325 8.88 -9.21 -4.82
CA GLU A 325 9.64 -10.40 -4.41
C GLU A 325 11.16 -10.16 -4.35
N GLU A 326 11.68 -9.19 -5.12
CA GLU A 326 13.05 -8.67 -5.05
C GLU A 326 13.24 -7.67 -3.91
#